data_AF-R8AY20-F1
#
_entry.id   AF-R8AY20-F1
#
_cell.length_a   1.000
_cell.length_b   1.000
_cell.length_c   1.000
_cell.angle_alpha   90.00
_cell.angle_beta   90.00
_cell.angle_gamma   90.00
#
_symmetry.space_group_name_H-M   'P 1'
#
loop_
_entity.id
_entity.type
_entity.pdbx_description
1 polymer ?
#
loop_
_entity_poly.entity_id
_entity_poly.type
_entity_poly.pdbx_seq_one_letter_code
_entity_poly.pdbx_strand_id
1 'polypeptide(L)' 'MSDDEYKQLHPILHEVTRTYVDLYTNRPNEKNREKLIKLEKLLHEQLEKIEAATKDKS' A
#
# COMPACT_ATOMS: atom_id res chain seq x y z
N MET A 1 14.39 7.32 29.68
CA MET A 1 14.78 5.93 29.38
C MET A 1 15.19 5.88 27.94
N SER A 2 16.40 5.39 27.68
CA SER A 2 16.82 5.02 26.33
C SER A 2 16.05 3.78 25.86
N ASP A 3 15.92 3.60 24.55
CA ASP A 3 15.21 2.45 23.97
C ASP A 3 15.89 1.11 24.37
N ASP A 4 17.21 1.14 24.54
CA ASP A 4 18.01 0.01 25.03
C ASP A 4 17.70 -0.34 26.50
N GLU A 5 17.53 0.65 27.37
CA GLU A 5 17.11 0.42 28.77
C GLU A 5 15.69 -0.15 28.83
N TYR A 6 14.77 0.38 28.02
CA TYR A 6 13.39 -0.10 27.97
C TYR A 6 13.31 -1.56 27.49
N LYS A 7 14.11 -1.93 26.49
CA LYS A 7 14.21 -3.30 25.99
C LYS A 7 14.73 -4.28 27.02
N GLN A 8 15.72 -3.88 27.83
CA GLN A 8 16.27 -4.73 28.89
C GLN A 8 15.28 -4.93 30.04
N LEU A 9 14.56 -3.88 30.44
CA LEU A 9 13.56 -3.97 31.51
C LEU A 9 12.28 -4.70 31.09
N HIS A 10 11.87 -4.56 29.83
CA HIS A 10 10.59 -5.06 29.35
C HIS A 10 10.70 -5.77 27.99
N PRO A 11 11.43 -6.89 27.90
CA PRO A 11 11.71 -7.57 26.62
C PRO A 11 10.43 -8.01 25.90
N ILE A 12 9.43 -8.51 26.64
CA ILE A 12 8.15 -8.94 26.06
C ILE A 12 7.37 -7.75 25.50
N LEU A 13 7.28 -6.65 26.26
CA LEU A 13 6.55 -5.46 25.81
C LEU A 13 7.22 -4.83 24.59
N HIS A 14 8.56 -4.80 24.55
CA HIS A 14 9.31 -4.33 23.40
C HIS A 14 9.03 -5.18 22.14
N GLU A 15 9.01 -6.50 22.25
CA GLU A 15 8.68 -7.41 21.15
C GLU A 15 7.24 -7.20 20.65
N VAL A 16 6.28 -7.01 21.57
CA VAL A 16 4.88 -6.72 21.25
C VAL A 16 4.76 -5.38 20.53
N THR A 17 5.38 -4.32 21.06
CA THR A 17 5.37 -2.99 20.43
C THR A 17 5.99 -3.03 19.04
N ARG A 18 7.12 -3.71 18.88
CA ARG A 18 7.77 -3.90 17.58
C ARG A 18 6.86 -4.65 16.61
N THR A 19 6.22 -5.73 17.05
CA THR A 19 5.29 -6.50 16.21
C THR A 19 4.09 -5.66 15.77
N TYR A 20 3.53 -4.86 16.69
CA TYR A 20 2.45 -3.92 16.36
C TYR A 20 2.92 -2.87 15.34
N VAL A 21 4.08 -2.26 15.57
CA VAL A 21 4.65 -1.29 14.62
C VAL A 21 4.88 -1.95 13.28
N ASP A 22 5.48 -3.14 13.24
CA ASP A 22 5.75 -3.92 12.03
C ASP A 22 4.45 -4.25 11.28
N LEU A 23 3.35 -4.60 11.95
CA LEU A 23 2.06 -4.85 11.31
C LEU A 23 1.49 -3.63 10.58
N TYR A 24 1.71 -2.43 11.12
CA TYR A 24 1.22 -1.17 10.52
C TYR A 24 2.25 -0.48 9.61
N THR A 25 3.52 -0.82 9.72
CA THR A 25 4.60 -0.30 8.85
C THR A 25 4.93 -1.23 7.69
N ASN A 26 4.66 -2.54 7.81
CA ASN A 26 4.60 -3.42 6.65
C ASN A 26 3.46 -2.93 5.77
N ARG A 27 3.83 -2.22 4.71
CA ARG A 27 2.98 -1.95 3.55
C ARG A 27 3.28 -2.96 2.43
N PRO A 28 3.11 -4.28 2.60
CA PRO A 28 3.30 -5.23 1.51
C PRO A 28 2.34 -4.93 0.35
N ASN A 29 1.26 -4.20 0.64
CA ASN A 29 0.31 -3.73 -0.35
C ASN A 29 0.62 -2.38 -1.00
N GLU A 30 1.67 -1.63 -0.65
CA GLU A 30 1.94 -0.36 -1.35
C GLU A 30 2.39 -0.62 -2.79
N LYS A 31 3.30 -1.58 -3.00
CA LYS A 31 3.72 -1.98 -4.36
C LYS A 31 2.57 -2.56 -5.17
N ASN A 32 1.65 -3.29 -4.53
CA ASN A 32 0.46 -3.81 -5.20
C ASN A 32 -0.55 -2.69 -5.50
N ARG A 33 -0.73 -1.75 -4.57
CA ARG A 33 -1.56 -0.55 -4.74
C ARG A 33 -1.06 0.29 -5.91
N GLU A 34 0.25 0.54 -6.00
CA GLU A 34 0.85 1.25 -7.14
C GLU A 34 0.62 0.53 -8.47
N LYS A 35 0.72 -0.81 -8.49
CA LYS A 35 0.43 -1.61 -9.69
C LYS A 35 -1.05 -1.51 -10.09
N LEU A 36 -1.96 -1.60 -9.11
CA LEU A 36 -3.40 -1.49 -9.35
C LEU A 36 -3.78 -0.11 -9.91
N ILE A 37 -3.21 0.98 -9.35
CA ILE A 37 -3.43 2.34 -9.85
C ILE A 37 -2.98 2.48 -11.32
N LYS A 38 -1.84 1.88 -11.69
CA LYS A 38 -1.36 1.89 -13.08
C LYS A 38 -2.30 1.12 -14.02
N LEU A 39 -2.80 -0.03 -13.58
CA LEU A 39 -3.75 -0.83 -14.35
C LEU A 39 -5.09 -0.11 -14.53
N GLU A 40 -5.59 0.53 -13.48
CA GLU A 40 -6.81 1.33 -13.51
C GLU A 40 -6.72 2.46 -14.53
N LYS A 41 -5.60 3.19 -14.54
CA LYS A 41 -5.36 4.25 -15.52
C LYS A 41 -5.35 3.71 -16.96
N LEU A 42 -4.67 2.59 -17.19
CA LEU A 42 -4.60 1.97 -18.52
C LEU A 42 -5.99 1.50 -18.99
N LEU A 43 -6.78 0.93 -18.08
CA LEU A 43 -8.16 0.53 -18.39
C LEU A 43 -9.01 1.74 -18.77
N HIS A 44 -8.91 2.82 -18.00
CA HIS A 44 -9.67 4.04 -18.26
C HIS A 44 -9.34 4.64 -19.64
N GLU A 45 -8.05 4.76 -19.99
CA GLU A 45 -7.61 5.28 -21.30
C GLU A 45 -8.12 4.42 -22.48
N GLN A 46 -8.24 3.09 -22.29
CA GLN A 46 -8.76 2.21 -23.33
C GLN A 46 -10.27 2.36 -23.48
N LEU A 47 -11.00 2.49 -22.37
CA LEU A 47 -12.45 2.72 -22.39
C LEU A 47 -12.78 4.06 -23.06
N GLU A 48 -12.04 5.13 -22.77
CA GLU A 48 -12.21 6.42 -23.43
C GLU A 48 -12.01 6.33 -24.95
N LYS A 49 -11.00 5.57 -25.41
CA LYS A 49 -10.78 5.33 -26.85
C LYS A 49 -11.94 4.59 -27.50
N ILE A 50 -12.49 3.59 -26.81
CA ILE A 50 -13.65 2.83 -27.29
C ILE A 50 -14.87 3.76 -27.36
N GLU A 51 -15.14 4.53 -26.32
CA GLU A 51 -16.24 5.50 -26.30
C GLU A 51 -16.12 6.54 -27.41
N ALA A 52 -14.94 7.11 -27.62
CA ALA A 52 -14.68 8.06 -28.70
C ALA A 52 -14.96 7.42 -30.07
N ALA A 53 -14.44 6.21 -30.30
CA ALA A 53 -14.68 5.47 -31.54
C ALA A 53 -16.16 5.09 -31.77
N THR A 54 -16.94 4.91 -30.70
CA THR A 54 -18.40 4.71 -30.82
C THR A 54 -19.17 5.99 -31.08
N LYS A 55 -18.72 7.13 -30.55
CA LYS A 55 -19.32 8.44 -30.81
C LYS A 55 -19.03 8.94 -32.23
N ASP A 56 -17.83 8.70 -32.75
CA ASP A 56 -17.45 9.08 -34.13
C ASP A 56 -18.17 8.27 -35.23
N LYS A 57 -18.84 7.16 -34.87
CA LYS A 57 -19.57 6.28 -35.79
C LYS A 57 -21.10 6.46 -35.75
N SER A 58 -21.63 7.33 -34.88
CA SER A 58 -23.06 7.67 -34.78
C SER A 58 -23.33 9.05 -35.37
#